data_AF-A0A1V6IKG7-F1
#
_entry.id   AF-A0A1V6IKG7-F1
#
_cell.length_a   1.000
_cell.length_b   1.000
_cell.length_c   1.000
_cell.angle_alpha   90.00
_cell.angle_beta   90.00
_cell.angle_gamma   90.00
#
_symmetry.space_group_name_H-M   'P 1'
#
loop_
_entity.id
_entity.type
_entity.pdbx_description
1 polymer ?
#
loop_
_entity_poly.entity_id
_entity_poly.type
_entity_poly.pdbx_seq_one_letter_code
_entity_poly.pdbx_strand_id
1 'polypeptide(L)'
;MDIDELKERINRIRKEIGQDVSTTPRIKWIKDGDVLIICGFSRSDKSMLIGPGGWISGKLSEEIGKPVTVIESTEEVVSELKLLESLNAIEKLLKKATGQNKDILEFFRDYIQNKRKTIDKDITVVVSYSGGSDSTATLYLLKEMGFNVVALTYYPSDIIVPKRTRSIIQNVITKLSIPHEYISGDISTIVEGALEGRYHPCGRCHKHMEEVIIEATKKRGISAIAFGDLLPTGAGTISIKNHMIRINLPSLLALKKKDMKYLSGRIVGYESPGFGCPLLKEVHRLHPSKKFFTAHRVLREVRAGILESNEGLVSIRSIFRFEGD
;
A
#
# COMPACT_ATOMS: atom_id res chain seq x y z
N MET A 1 4.41 20.71 -19.85
CA MET A 1 3.45 21.73 -19.40
C MET A 1 4.15 22.69 -18.47
N ASP A 2 3.89 23.98 -18.56
CA ASP A 2 4.49 24.98 -17.66
C ASP A 2 3.56 25.28 -16.46
N ILE A 3 4.14 25.81 -15.37
CA ILE A 3 3.38 26.16 -14.16
C ILE A 3 2.34 27.25 -14.44
N ASP A 4 2.65 28.25 -15.26
CA ASP A 4 1.72 29.36 -15.49
C ASP A 4 0.55 28.93 -16.39
N GLU A 5 0.83 28.13 -17.42
CA GLU A 5 -0.20 27.45 -18.23
C GLU A 5 -1.16 26.63 -17.34
N LEU A 6 -0.61 25.88 -16.38
CA LEU A 6 -1.40 25.07 -15.46
C LEU A 6 -2.27 25.93 -14.53
N LYS A 7 -1.74 27.05 -14.01
CA LYS A 7 -2.51 27.98 -13.18
C LYS A 7 -3.68 28.58 -13.95
N GLU A 8 -3.49 28.96 -15.20
CA GLU A 8 -4.56 29.49 -16.05
C GLU A 8 -5.68 28.48 -16.24
N ARG A 9 -5.34 27.22 -16.59
CA ARG A 9 -6.32 26.14 -16.70
C ARG A 9 -7.07 25.91 -15.39
N ILE A 10 -6.36 25.87 -14.27
CA ILE A 10 -6.97 25.68 -12.94
C ILE A 10 -7.90 26.84 -12.58
N ASN A 11 -7.49 28.09 -12.83
CA ASN A 11 -8.34 29.25 -12.55
C ASN A 11 -9.57 29.29 -13.47
N ARG A 12 -9.45 28.87 -14.73
CA ARG A 12 -10.61 28.69 -15.61
C ARG A 12 -11.59 27.66 -15.04
N ILE A 13 -11.10 26.46 -14.70
CA ILE A 13 -11.94 25.38 -14.12
C ILE A 13 -12.59 25.85 -12.82
N ARG A 14 -11.87 26.57 -11.96
CA ARG A 14 -12.40 27.15 -10.72
C ARG A 14 -13.53 28.15 -10.98
N LYS A 15 -13.37 29.01 -11.99
CA LYS A 15 -14.41 29.95 -12.39
C LYS A 15 -15.65 29.24 -12.93
N GLU A 16 -15.48 28.18 -13.73
CA GLU A 16 -16.58 27.39 -14.28
C GLU A 16 -17.44 26.73 -13.19
N ILE A 17 -16.85 26.36 -12.05
CA ILE A 17 -17.58 25.79 -10.90
C ILE A 17 -17.99 26.81 -9.83
N GLY A 18 -17.90 28.10 -10.15
CA GLY A 18 -18.32 29.16 -9.23
C GLY A 18 -17.46 29.29 -7.98
N GLN A 19 -16.19 28.85 -8.03
CA GLN A 19 -15.26 29.13 -6.95
C GLN A 19 -14.65 30.53 -7.05
N ASP A 20 -14.35 31.09 -5.89
CA ASP A 20 -13.56 32.30 -5.80
C ASP A 20 -12.17 32.09 -6.43
N VAL A 21 -11.81 32.97 -7.36
CA VAL A 21 -10.53 33.01 -8.08
C VAL A 21 -9.67 34.21 -7.67
N SER A 22 -10.09 35.00 -6.67
CA SER A 22 -9.33 36.13 -6.12
C SER A 22 -7.95 35.70 -5.61
N THR A 23 -7.87 34.48 -5.10
CA THR A 23 -6.64 33.84 -4.64
C THR A 23 -6.26 32.73 -5.62
N THR A 24 -5.01 32.75 -6.08
CA THR A 24 -4.44 31.72 -6.98
C THR A 24 -3.58 30.75 -6.17
N PRO A 25 -3.69 29.42 -6.37
CA PRO A 25 -2.85 28.47 -5.65
C PRO A 25 -1.40 28.65 -6.04
N ARG A 26 -0.51 28.58 -5.04
CA ARG A 26 0.93 28.54 -5.28
C ARG A 26 1.37 27.12 -5.53
N ILE A 27 2.07 26.92 -6.65
CA ILE A 27 2.64 25.64 -7.07
C ILE A 27 4.14 25.69 -6.83
N LYS A 28 4.65 24.76 -6.02
CA LYS A 28 6.08 24.60 -5.72
C LYS A 28 6.83 23.98 -6.89
N TRP A 29 6.28 22.91 -7.45
CA TRP A 29 6.82 22.23 -8.63
C TRP A 29 5.73 21.38 -9.31
N ILE A 30 5.99 21.01 -10.56
CA ILE A 30 5.20 20.04 -11.32
C ILE A 30 6.10 18.94 -11.86
N LYS A 31 5.59 17.71 -11.92
CA LYS A 31 6.25 16.58 -12.56
C LYS A 31 5.29 15.98 -13.57
N ASP A 32 5.66 16.08 -14.84
CA ASP A 32 4.83 15.71 -15.98
C ASP A 32 5.34 14.39 -16.58
N GLY A 33 4.67 13.28 -16.26
CA GLY A 33 4.97 11.94 -16.80
C GLY A 33 3.68 11.20 -17.17
N ASP A 34 3.65 9.88 -16.92
CA ASP A 34 2.43 9.05 -17.03
C ASP A 34 1.29 9.58 -16.13
N VAL A 35 1.68 10.24 -15.03
CA VAL A 35 0.80 10.93 -14.08
C VAL A 35 1.33 12.35 -13.95
N LEU A 36 0.45 13.35 -14.02
CA LEU A 36 0.82 14.72 -13.67
C LEU A 36 0.77 14.87 -12.14
N ILE A 37 1.92 15.18 -11.53
CA ILE A 37 2.01 15.46 -10.09
C ILE A 37 2.21 16.96 -9.88
N ILE A 38 1.33 17.56 -9.08
CA ILE A 38 1.35 18.99 -8.75
C ILE A 38 1.63 19.11 -7.25
N CYS A 39 2.70 19.82 -6.88
CA CYS A 39 3.02 20.08 -5.48
C CYS A 39 2.63 21.51 -5.10
N GLY A 40 1.68 21.67 -4.18
CA GLY A 40 1.33 22.95 -3.57
C GLY A 40 2.25 23.30 -2.41
N PHE A 41 2.42 24.60 -2.13
CA PHE A 41 3.23 25.05 -0.99
C PHE A 41 2.61 24.70 0.37
N SER A 42 1.29 24.68 0.46
CA SER A 42 0.55 24.45 1.71
C SER A 42 -0.72 23.63 1.48
N ARG A 43 -1.36 23.22 2.58
CA ARG A 43 -2.64 22.53 2.54
C ARG A 43 -3.69 23.37 1.80
N SER A 44 -3.72 24.68 2.06
CA SER A 44 -4.65 25.60 1.38
C SER A 44 -4.44 25.57 -0.14
N ASP A 45 -3.17 25.64 -0.58
CA ASP A 45 -2.82 25.53 -2.00
C ASP A 45 -3.29 24.18 -2.57
N LYS A 46 -2.97 23.05 -1.90
CA LYS A 46 -3.47 21.72 -2.29
C LYS A 46 -5.00 21.67 -2.38
N SER A 47 -5.72 22.35 -1.48
CA SER A 47 -7.19 22.40 -1.52
C SER A 47 -7.73 23.04 -2.78
N MET A 48 -7.14 24.17 -3.15
CA MET A 48 -7.54 24.93 -4.33
C MET A 48 -7.16 24.22 -5.63
N LEU A 49 -6.06 23.45 -5.62
CA LEU A 49 -5.64 22.62 -6.75
C LEU A 49 -6.52 21.37 -6.94
N ILE A 50 -7.02 20.76 -5.86
CA ILE A 50 -7.91 19.59 -5.89
C ILE A 50 -9.37 20.01 -6.16
N GLY A 51 -9.82 21.07 -5.49
CA GLY A 51 -11.21 21.52 -5.49
C GLY A 51 -12.14 20.69 -4.60
N PRO A 52 -13.36 21.18 -4.33
CA PRO A 52 -14.43 20.45 -3.65
C PRO A 52 -14.65 19.09 -4.30
N GLY A 53 -14.60 18.03 -3.50
CA GLY A 53 -14.79 16.66 -3.99
C GLY A 53 -13.77 16.17 -5.01
N GLY A 54 -12.65 16.88 -5.24
CA GLY A 54 -11.68 16.53 -6.28
C GLY A 54 -12.01 17.01 -7.68
N TRP A 55 -13.01 17.89 -7.83
CA TRP A 55 -13.56 18.29 -9.13
C TRP A 55 -12.53 18.95 -10.05
N ILE A 56 -11.68 19.83 -9.51
CA ILE A 56 -10.67 20.54 -10.32
C ILE A 56 -9.64 19.54 -10.84
N SER A 57 -9.07 18.71 -9.95
CA SER A 57 -8.11 17.70 -10.36
C SER A 57 -8.70 16.66 -11.32
N GLY A 58 -9.99 16.33 -11.18
CA GLY A 58 -10.72 15.43 -12.07
C GLY A 58 -10.91 16.04 -13.45
N LYS A 59 -11.43 17.28 -13.53
CA LYS A 59 -11.62 17.99 -14.79
C LYS A 59 -10.29 18.23 -15.51
N LEU A 60 -9.26 18.60 -14.77
CA LEU A 60 -7.91 18.76 -15.28
C LEU A 60 -7.36 17.43 -15.83
N SER A 61 -7.65 16.31 -15.16
CA SER A 61 -7.29 14.97 -15.64
C SER A 61 -7.98 14.61 -16.95
N GLU A 62 -9.27 14.94 -17.11
CA GLU A 62 -10.02 14.77 -18.37
C GLU A 62 -9.42 15.61 -19.50
N GLU A 63 -9.13 16.89 -19.25
CA GLU A 63 -8.60 17.81 -20.26
C GLU A 63 -7.19 17.45 -20.73
N ILE A 64 -6.36 16.90 -19.85
CA ILE A 64 -4.98 16.49 -20.18
C ILE A 64 -4.95 15.04 -20.72
N GLY A 65 -5.98 14.24 -20.45
CA GLY A 65 -6.04 12.84 -20.87
C GLY A 65 -5.15 11.89 -20.07
N LYS A 66 -4.75 12.28 -18.84
CA LYS A 66 -3.96 11.42 -17.94
C LYS A 66 -4.26 11.70 -16.47
N PRO A 67 -3.97 10.76 -15.55
CA PRO A 67 -4.21 10.96 -14.12
C PRO A 67 -3.48 12.19 -13.58
N VAL A 68 -4.18 12.96 -12.74
CA VAL A 68 -3.62 14.11 -12.02
C VAL A 68 -3.61 13.81 -10.53
N THR A 69 -2.49 14.08 -9.87
CA THR A 69 -2.32 13.93 -8.42
C THR A 69 -1.78 15.22 -7.83
N VAL A 70 -2.37 15.67 -6.73
CA VAL A 70 -1.93 16.85 -6.01
C VAL A 70 -1.39 16.46 -4.64
N ILE A 71 -0.23 16.98 -4.27
CA ILE A 71 0.38 16.85 -2.94
C ILE A 71 0.68 18.23 -2.36
N GLU A 72 0.92 18.31 -1.05
CA GLU A 72 1.51 19.50 -0.43
C GLU A 72 2.95 19.27 0.04
N SER A 73 3.69 20.35 0.25
CA SER A 73 5.10 20.34 0.67
C SER A 73 5.36 19.55 1.97
N THR A 74 4.43 19.55 2.92
CA THR A 74 4.58 18.80 4.18
C THR A 74 4.54 17.29 3.94
N GLU A 75 3.76 16.81 2.97
CA GLU A 75 3.71 15.39 2.61
C GLU A 75 5.03 14.92 1.98
N GLU A 76 5.68 15.78 1.21
CA GLU A 76 7.01 15.54 0.65
C GLU A 76 8.02 15.38 1.80
N VAL A 77 8.06 16.33 2.73
CA VAL A 77 8.93 16.26 3.92
C VAL A 77 8.69 15.00 4.74
N VAL A 78 7.44 14.62 4.98
CA VAL A 78 7.10 13.39 5.72
C VAL A 78 7.60 12.15 4.97
N SER A 79 7.50 12.12 3.65
CA SER A 79 7.97 10.99 2.82
C SER A 79 9.50 10.91 2.84
N GLU A 80 10.20 12.04 2.74
CA GLU A 80 11.66 12.12 2.85
C GLU A 80 12.16 11.63 4.22
N LEU A 81 11.50 12.04 5.31
CA LEU A 81 11.83 11.58 6.66
C LEU A 81 11.66 10.07 6.82
N LYS A 82 10.59 9.49 6.28
CA LYS A 82 10.37 8.02 6.32
C LYS A 82 11.44 7.25 5.53
N LEU A 83 11.88 7.78 4.39
CA LEU A 83 12.97 7.19 3.62
C LEU A 83 14.30 7.28 4.38
N LEU A 84 14.58 8.41 5.04
CA LEU A 84 15.75 8.57 5.89
C LEU A 84 15.75 7.57 7.06
N GLU A 85 14.61 7.38 7.72
CA GLU A 85 14.46 6.37 8.77
C GLU A 85 14.69 4.94 8.25
N SER A 86 14.21 4.64 7.05
CA SER A 86 14.42 3.35 6.38
C SER A 86 15.89 3.11 6.03
N LEU A 87 16.59 4.12 5.50
CA LEU A 87 18.03 4.07 5.28
C LEU A 87 18.79 3.83 6.59
N ASN A 88 18.43 4.55 7.66
CA ASN A 88 19.04 4.35 8.97
C ASN A 88 18.82 2.93 9.52
N ALA A 89 17.65 2.32 9.27
CA ALA A 89 17.40 0.93 9.62
C ALA A 89 18.28 -0.03 8.83
N ILE A 90 18.40 0.18 7.52
CA ILE A 90 19.28 -0.61 6.64
C ILE A 90 20.74 -0.51 7.08
N GLU A 91 21.26 0.70 7.30
CA GLU A 91 22.66 0.92 7.74
C GLU A 91 22.97 0.24 9.08
N LYS A 92 22.02 0.22 10.01
CA LYS A 92 22.17 -0.51 11.28
C LYS A 92 22.26 -2.02 11.07
N LEU A 93 21.47 -2.58 10.16
CA LEU A 93 21.48 -4.00 9.84
C LEU A 93 22.74 -4.40 9.06
N LEU A 94 23.20 -3.57 8.13
CA LEU A 94 24.40 -3.80 7.32
C LEU A 94 25.65 -4.06 8.15
N LYS A 95 25.77 -3.43 9.33
CA LYS A 95 26.89 -3.64 10.26
C LYS A 95 27.05 -5.09 10.75
N LYS A 96 25.98 -5.89 10.69
CA LYS A 96 25.93 -7.26 11.21
C LYS A 96 25.51 -8.30 10.16
N ALA A 97 25.04 -7.85 9.01
CA ALA A 97 24.52 -8.72 7.97
C ALA A 97 25.65 -9.41 7.19
N THR A 98 25.42 -10.66 6.82
CA THR A 98 26.33 -11.48 6.01
C THR A 98 25.55 -12.19 4.90
N GLY A 99 26.27 -12.66 3.87
CA GLY A 99 25.69 -13.40 2.75
C GLY A 99 24.53 -12.67 2.06
N GLN A 100 23.51 -13.43 1.68
CA GLN A 100 22.33 -12.93 0.96
C GLN A 100 21.59 -11.79 1.68
N ASN A 101 21.59 -11.77 3.02
CA ASN A 101 20.97 -10.70 3.78
C ASN A 101 21.69 -9.36 3.57
N LYS A 102 23.03 -9.38 3.48
CA LYS A 102 23.81 -8.18 3.17
C LYS A 102 23.50 -7.69 1.76
N ASP A 103 23.43 -8.60 0.80
CA ASP A 103 23.15 -8.28 -0.60
C ASP A 103 21.79 -7.60 -0.79
N ILE A 104 20.76 -8.11 -0.10
CA ILE A 104 19.41 -7.52 -0.13
C ILE A 104 19.42 -6.11 0.50
N LEU A 105 20.12 -5.93 1.61
CA LEU A 105 20.22 -4.64 2.29
C LEU A 105 20.96 -3.60 1.45
N GLU A 106 22.09 -3.98 0.83
CA GLU A 106 22.84 -3.11 -0.09
C GLU A 106 21.99 -2.72 -1.29
N PHE A 107 21.26 -3.68 -1.87
CA PHE A 107 20.31 -3.40 -2.95
C PHE A 107 19.28 -2.35 -2.54
N PHE A 108 18.59 -2.52 -1.40
CA PHE A 108 17.55 -1.56 -0.99
C PHE A 108 18.11 -0.19 -0.60
N ARG A 109 19.30 -0.12 0.00
CA ARG A 109 20.00 1.15 0.23
C ARG A 109 20.21 1.89 -1.08
N ASP A 110 20.78 1.21 -2.07
CA ASP A 110 21.12 1.80 -3.35
C ASP A 110 19.87 2.12 -4.19
N TYR A 111 18.80 1.32 -4.04
CA TYR A 111 17.49 1.58 -4.64
C TYR A 111 16.86 2.86 -4.10
N ILE A 112 16.79 3.02 -2.78
CA ILE A 112 16.25 4.24 -2.16
C ILE A 112 17.06 5.48 -2.54
N GLN A 113 18.38 5.33 -2.68
CA GLN A 113 19.29 6.39 -3.11
C GLN A 113 19.29 6.62 -4.63
N ASN A 114 18.43 5.94 -5.40
CA ASN A 114 18.36 5.97 -6.86
C ASN A 114 19.68 5.63 -7.59
N LYS A 115 20.59 4.90 -6.93
CA LYS A 115 21.86 4.43 -7.50
C LYS A 115 21.69 3.14 -8.29
N ARG A 116 20.64 2.38 -7.99
CA ARG A 116 20.41 1.05 -8.54
C ARG A 116 18.92 0.76 -8.70
N LYS A 117 18.50 0.19 -9.82
CA LYS A 117 17.08 -0.15 -10.07
C LYS A 117 16.79 -1.64 -10.00
N THR A 118 17.74 -2.48 -10.40
CA THR A 118 17.57 -3.94 -10.48
C THR A 118 18.67 -4.66 -9.72
N ILE A 119 18.34 -5.82 -9.15
CA ILE A 119 19.29 -6.73 -8.55
C ILE A 119 19.95 -7.60 -9.63
N ASP A 120 21.23 -7.90 -9.46
CA ASP A 120 22.07 -8.71 -10.37
C ASP A 120 22.39 -10.09 -9.80
N LYS A 121 21.90 -10.38 -8.59
CA LYS A 121 22.10 -11.63 -7.87
C LYS A 121 20.84 -12.46 -7.93
N ASP A 122 21.06 -13.77 -8.03
CA ASP A 122 20.01 -14.78 -8.02
C ASP A 122 19.42 -14.95 -6.61
N ILE A 123 18.54 -14.04 -6.23
CA ILE A 123 17.98 -13.95 -4.87
C ILE A 123 16.48 -14.18 -4.92
N THR A 124 16.05 -15.20 -4.18
CA THR A 124 14.62 -15.52 -4.05
C THR A 124 14.02 -14.81 -2.85
N VAL A 125 12.88 -14.16 -3.06
CA VAL A 125 12.07 -13.50 -2.04
C VAL A 125 10.65 -14.07 -2.05
N VAL A 126 10.19 -14.55 -0.90
CA VAL A 126 8.79 -14.92 -0.73
C VAL A 126 7.95 -13.67 -0.50
N VAL A 127 6.79 -13.58 -1.15
CA VAL A 127 5.77 -12.57 -0.84
C VAL A 127 4.61 -13.25 -0.12
N SER A 128 4.27 -12.75 1.08
CA SER A 128 3.01 -13.08 1.74
C SER A 128 1.86 -12.44 0.96
N TYR A 129 1.17 -13.26 0.15
CA TYR A 129 0.29 -12.78 -0.89
C TYR A 129 -1.19 -12.99 -0.54
N SER A 130 -1.93 -11.88 -0.42
CA SER A 130 -3.36 -11.89 -0.03
C SER A 130 -4.34 -11.66 -1.20
N GLY A 131 -3.83 -11.29 -2.38
CA GLY A 131 -4.64 -10.80 -3.50
C GLY A 131 -5.08 -9.33 -3.38
N GLY A 132 -4.83 -8.66 -2.26
CA GLY A 132 -5.09 -7.23 -2.10
C GLY A 132 -4.10 -6.34 -2.88
N SER A 133 -4.42 -5.04 -2.99
CA SER A 133 -3.61 -4.07 -3.76
C SER A 133 -2.17 -3.99 -3.28
N ASP A 134 -1.97 -4.06 -1.96
CA ASP A 134 -0.66 -3.76 -1.37
C ASP A 134 0.29 -4.96 -1.54
N SER A 135 -0.21 -6.18 -1.31
CA SER A 135 0.57 -7.40 -1.59
C SER A 135 0.76 -7.63 -3.10
N THR A 136 -0.19 -7.20 -3.94
CA THR A 136 -0.06 -7.29 -5.41
C THR A 136 0.99 -6.30 -5.93
N ALA A 137 0.97 -5.06 -5.45
CA ALA A 137 1.99 -4.07 -5.79
C ALA A 137 3.39 -4.49 -5.28
N THR A 138 3.47 -5.09 -4.09
CA THR A 138 4.73 -5.63 -3.54
C THR A 138 5.32 -6.71 -4.46
N LEU A 139 4.48 -7.64 -4.90
CA LEU A 139 4.85 -8.72 -5.80
C LEU A 139 5.30 -8.19 -7.17
N TYR A 140 4.57 -7.22 -7.72
CA TYR A 140 4.95 -6.53 -8.96
C TYR A 140 6.31 -5.81 -8.82
N LEU A 141 6.49 -5.01 -7.76
CA LEU A 141 7.74 -4.26 -7.54
C LEU A 141 8.96 -5.16 -7.40
N LEU A 142 8.89 -6.24 -6.62
CA LEU A 142 10.02 -7.16 -6.46
C LEU A 142 10.40 -7.84 -7.78
N LYS A 143 9.40 -8.17 -8.61
CA LYS A 143 9.65 -8.71 -9.94
C LYS A 143 10.30 -7.67 -10.86
N GLU A 144 9.83 -6.43 -10.87
CA GLU A 144 10.44 -5.33 -11.65
C GLU A 144 11.87 -5.01 -11.15
N MET A 145 12.15 -5.21 -9.87
CA MET A 145 13.48 -5.09 -9.28
C MET A 145 14.41 -6.26 -9.65
N GLY A 146 13.90 -7.31 -10.32
CA GLY A 146 14.70 -8.45 -10.79
C GLY A 146 14.90 -9.59 -9.78
N PHE A 147 14.17 -9.60 -8.66
CA PHE A 147 14.21 -10.74 -7.74
C PHE A 147 13.47 -11.95 -8.32
N ASN A 148 13.89 -13.15 -7.92
CA ASN A 148 13.04 -14.33 -8.07
C ASN A 148 11.94 -14.26 -7.02
N VAL A 149 10.70 -14.11 -7.46
CA VAL A 149 9.56 -13.96 -6.56
C VAL A 149 8.78 -15.27 -6.45
N VAL A 150 8.49 -15.70 -5.23
CA VAL A 150 7.54 -16.79 -4.95
C VAL A 150 6.40 -16.24 -4.11
N ALA A 151 5.17 -16.47 -4.52
CA ALA A 151 4.00 -16.01 -3.78
C ALA A 151 3.44 -17.13 -2.89
N LEU A 152 3.26 -16.87 -1.59
CA LEU A 152 2.61 -17.81 -0.68
C LEU A 152 1.32 -17.18 -0.14
N THR A 153 0.19 -17.88 -0.26
CA THR A 153 -1.10 -17.43 0.27
C THR A 153 -1.57 -18.37 1.36
N TYR A 154 -1.81 -17.85 2.57
CA TYR A 154 -2.45 -18.65 3.62
C TYR A 154 -3.93 -18.86 3.31
N TYR A 155 -4.35 -20.12 3.18
CA TYR A 155 -5.72 -20.49 2.86
C TYR A 155 -6.25 -21.51 3.87
N PRO A 156 -6.85 -21.03 4.98
CA PRO A 156 -7.48 -21.91 5.96
C PRO A 156 -8.92 -22.27 5.55
N SER A 157 -9.62 -21.36 4.88
CA SER A 157 -11.00 -21.54 4.43
C SER A 157 -11.48 -20.35 3.57
N ASP A 158 -12.63 -20.50 2.93
CA ASP A 158 -13.26 -19.48 2.08
C ASP A 158 -13.71 -18.22 2.83
N ILE A 159 -13.90 -18.29 4.17
CA ILE A 159 -14.23 -17.10 4.98
C ILE A 159 -13.04 -16.13 5.07
N ILE A 160 -11.82 -16.62 4.85
CA ILE A 160 -10.58 -15.82 4.84
C ILE A 160 -10.18 -15.46 3.41
N VAL A 161 -10.17 -16.42 2.49
CA VAL A 161 -9.83 -16.18 1.07
C VAL A 161 -10.96 -16.68 0.16
N PRO A 162 -11.97 -15.84 -0.12
CA PRO A 162 -13.11 -16.20 -0.96
C PRO A 162 -12.72 -16.61 -2.38
N LYS A 163 -13.63 -17.32 -3.06
CA LYS A 163 -13.48 -17.70 -4.47
C LYS A 163 -13.09 -16.53 -5.38
N ARG A 164 -13.74 -15.36 -5.22
CA ARG A 164 -13.41 -14.15 -6.00
C ARG A 164 -11.96 -13.73 -5.80
N THR A 165 -11.48 -13.69 -4.55
CA THR A 165 -10.09 -13.34 -4.24
C THR A 165 -9.11 -14.37 -4.82
N ARG A 166 -9.44 -15.67 -4.76
CA ARG A 166 -8.64 -16.73 -5.39
C ARG A 166 -8.56 -16.58 -6.91
N SER A 167 -9.65 -16.18 -7.58
CA SER A 167 -9.63 -15.86 -9.02
C SER A 167 -8.73 -14.65 -9.34
N ILE A 168 -8.77 -13.60 -8.51
CA ILE A 168 -7.87 -12.44 -8.65
C ILE A 168 -6.40 -12.87 -8.49
N ILE A 169 -6.11 -13.65 -7.45
CA ILE A 169 -4.77 -14.23 -7.19
C ILE A 169 -4.30 -15.01 -8.42
N GLN A 170 -5.12 -15.94 -8.91
CA GLN A 170 -4.76 -16.76 -10.08
C GLN A 170 -4.48 -15.91 -11.31
N ASN A 171 -5.29 -14.88 -11.58
CA ASN A 171 -5.06 -13.98 -12.71
C ASN A 171 -3.71 -13.26 -12.59
N VAL A 172 -3.42 -12.66 -11.43
CA VAL A 172 -2.16 -11.95 -11.19
C VAL A 172 -0.96 -12.88 -11.34
N ILE A 173 -1.00 -14.04 -10.71
CA ILE A 173 0.06 -15.05 -10.73
C ILE A 173 0.33 -15.53 -12.17
N THR A 174 -0.73 -15.77 -12.94
CA THR A 174 -0.61 -16.19 -14.34
C THR A 174 -0.03 -15.08 -15.22
N LYS A 175 -0.52 -13.84 -15.08
CA LYS A 175 -0.04 -12.69 -15.87
C LYS A 175 1.41 -12.34 -15.57
N LEU A 176 1.82 -12.50 -14.33
CA LEU A 176 3.19 -12.25 -13.92
C LEU A 176 4.07 -13.49 -13.98
N SER A 177 3.58 -14.66 -14.39
CA SER A 177 4.34 -15.91 -14.44
C SER A 177 5.19 -16.15 -13.17
N ILE A 178 4.55 -16.01 -12.00
CA ILE A 178 5.20 -16.17 -10.69
C ILE A 178 4.80 -17.52 -10.08
N PRO A 179 5.72 -18.31 -9.51
CA PRO A 179 5.36 -19.48 -8.72
C PRO A 179 4.46 -19.09 -7.54
N HIS A 180 3.39 -19.84 -7.34
CA HIS A 180 2.41 -19.59 -6.28
C HIS A 180 1.99 -20.88 -5.58
N GLU A 181 1.79 -20.80 -4.27
CA GLU A 181 1.29 -21.90 -3.48
C GLU A 181 0.30 -21.43 -2.40
N TYR A 182 -0.73 -22.24 -2.19
CA TYR A 182 -1.63 -22.10 -1.05
C TYR A 182 -1.10 -22.90 0.14
N ILE A 183 -0.90 -22.23 1.26
CA ILE A 183 -0.50 -22.85 2.52
C ILE A 183 -1.75 -23.09 3.35
N SER A 184 -2.08 -24.37 3.56
CA SER A 184 -3.18 -24.77 4.44
C SER A 184 -2.84 -24.55 5.91
N GLY A 185 -3.86 -24.34 6.73
CA GLY A 185 -3.76 -24.40 8.18
C GLY A 185 -5.11 -24.17 8.84
N ASP A 186 -5.13 -24.18 10.16
CA ASP A 186 -6.34 -23.93 10.93
C ASP A 186 -6.32 -22.53 11.55
N ILE A 187 -7.46 -21.86 11.53
CA ILE A 187 -7.70 -20.55 12.17
C ILE A 187 -9.04 -20.52 12.93
N SER A 188 -9.67 -21.68 13.11
CA SER A 188 -11.06 -21.80 13.61
C SER A 188 -11.22 -21.16 14.98
N THR A 189 -10.26 -21.36 15.88
CA THR A 189 -10.27 -20.74 17.23
C THR A 189 -10.31 -19.20 17.19
N ILE A 190 -9.65 -18.59 16.20
CA ILE A 190 -9.66 -17.13 16.00
C ILE A 190 -10.99 -16.69 15.38
N VAL A 191 -11.53 -17.48 14.45
CA VAL A 191 -12.82 -17.23 13.80
C VAL A 191 -13.95 -17.26 14.82
N GLU A 192 -14.06 -18.35 15.59
CA GLU A 192 -15.09 -18.55 16.62
C GLU A 192 -15.05 -17.43 17.66
N GLY A 193 -13.89 -17.13 18.22
CA GLY A 193 -13.78 -16.06 19.21
C GLY A 193 -14.09 -14.67 18.68
N ALA A 194 -13.85 -14.41 17.39
CA ALA A 194 -14.26 -13.17 16.76
C ALA A 194 -15.78 -13.09 16.56
N LEU A 195 -16.41 -14.18 16.11
CA LEU A 195 -17.86 -14.28 15.92
C LEU A 195 -18.64 -14.21 17.24
N GLU A 196 -18.07 -14.72 18.33
CA GLU A 196 -18.59 -14.57 19.71
C GLU A 196 -18.38 -13.16 20.28
N GLY A 197 -17.67 -12.27 19.58
CA GLY A 197 -17.46 -10.87 19.99
C GLY A 197 -16.34 -10.67 21.01
N ARG A 198 -15.60 -11.73 21.37
CA ARG A 198 -14.48 -11.65 22.35
C ARG A 198 -13.42 -10.64 21.92
N TYR A 199 -13.17 -10.49 20.63
CA TYR A 199 -12.19 -9.54 20.10
C TYR A 199 -12.44 -9.20 18.62
N HIS A 200 -11.74 -8.17 18.14
CA HIS A 200 -11.67 -7.85 16.70
C HIS A 200 -10.65 -8.78 16.00
N PRO A 201 -10.98 -9.41 14.85
CA PRO A 201 -10.19 -10.52 14.30
C PRO A 201 -8.83 -10.10 13.72
N CYS A 202 -8.75 -8.95 13.03
CA CYS A 202 -7.62 -8.66 12.13
C CYS A 202 -6.23 -8.74 12.77
N GLY A 203 -6.06 -8.32 14.04
CA GLY A 203 -4.76 -8.38 14.71
C GLY A 203 -4.28 -9.82 14.97
N ARG A 204 -5.19 -10.68 15.45
CA ARG A 204 -4.89 -12.09 15.71
C ARG A 204 -4.72 -12.87 14.41
N CYS A 205 -5.61 -12.62 13.44
CA CYS A 205 -5.52 -13.19 12.10
C CYS A 205 -4.17 -12.85 11.45
N HIS A 206 -3.76 -11.58 11.45
CA HIS A 206 -2.49 -11.16 10.85
C HIS A 206 -1.29 -11.84 11.51
N LYS A 207 -1.24 -11.89 12.84
CA LYS A 207 -0.16 -12.55 13.57
C LYS A 207 -0.06 -14.04 13.21
N HIS A 208 -1.17 -14.77 13.26
CA HIS A 208 -1.22 -16.20 12.93
C HIS A 208 -0.79 -16.47 11.48
N MET A 209 -1.31 -15.68 10.54
CA MET A 209 -0.95 -15.77 9.12
C MET A 209 0.53 -15.51 8.88
N GLU A 210 1.09 -14.49 9.52
CA GLU A 210 2.51 -14.16 9.42
C GLU A 210 3.37 -15.33 9.91
N GLU A 211 3.05 -15.92 11.06
CA GLU A 211 3.76 -17.08 11.61
C GLU A 211 3.74 -18.27 10.65
N VAL A 212 2.57 -18.62 10.12
CA VAL A 212 2.44 -19.74 9.17
C VAL A 212 3.26 -19.53 7.90
N ILE A 213 3.22 -18.33 7.32
CA ILE A 213 3.96 -18.03 6.07
C ILE A 213 5.47 -17.96 6.33
N ILE A 214 5.91 -17.42 7.46
CA ILE A 214 7.33 -17.44 7.84
C ILE A 214 7.83 -18.89 7.98
N GLU A 215 7.10 -19.76 8.68
CA GLU A 215 7.48 -21.17 8.81
C GLU A 215 7.49 -21.90 7.47
N ALA A 216 6.49 -21.65 6.60
CA ALA A 216 6.48 -22.17 5.24
C ALA A 216 7.71 -21.69 4.43
N THR A 217 8.13 -20.44 4.63
CA THR A 217 9.30 -19.86 3.96
C THR A 217 10.59 -20.53 4.43
N LYS A 218 10.75 -20.74 5.75
CA LYS A 218 11.90 -21.46 6.32
C LYS A 218 12.03 -22.88 5.79
N LYS A 219 10.92 -23.62 5.69
CA LYS A 219 10.89 -24.99 5.18
C LYS A 219 11.40 -25.11 3.74
N ARG A 220 11.35 -24.02 2.97
CA ARG A 220 11.86 -23.93 1.59
C ARG A 220 13.32 -23.49 1.51
N GLY A 221 13.98 -23.25 2.64
CA GLY A 221 15.35 -22.73 2.68
C GLY A 221 15.49 -21.29 2.20
N ILE A 222 14.38 -20.55 2.06
CA ILE A 222 14.41 -19.16 1.59
C ILE A 222 14.63 -18.23 2.79
N SER A 223 15.62 -17.34 2.67
CA SER A 223 16.05 -16.42 3.74
C SER A 223 15.43 -15.03 3.63
N ALA A 224 14.51 -14.78 2.70
CA ALA A 224 13.88 -13.47 2.50
C ALA A 224 12.36 -13.56 2.32
N ILE A 225 11.64 -12.72 3.07
CA ILE A 225 10.19 -12.59 2.98
C ILE A 225 9.77 -11.12 2.96
N ALA A 226 8.81 -10.80 2.09
CA ALA A 226 8.21 -9.49 1.93
C ALA A 226 6.70 -9.49 2.25
N PHE A 227 6.25 -8.40 2.85
CA PHE A 227 4.88 -8.11 3.22
C PHE A 227 4.43 -6.76 2.62
N GLY A 228 3.12 -6.62 2.42
CA GLY A 228 2.51 -5.43 1.84
C GLY A 228 2.14 -4.32 2.85
N ASP A 229 2.66 -4.36 4.08
CA ASP A 229 2.29 -3.39 5.11
C ASP A 229 2.86 -1.99 4.82
N LEU A 230 1.99 -0.97 4.90
CA LEU A 230 2.34 0.44 4.67
C LEU A 230 2.61 1.22 5.97
N LEU A 231 2.07 0.76 7.10
CA LEU A 231 2.11 1.44 8.39
C LEU A 231 3.46 1.47 9.11
N PRO A 232 4.31 0.43 9.04
CA PRO A 232 5.57 0.43 9.76
C PRO A 232 6.47 1.62 9.36
N THR A 233 7.34 2.05 10.27
CA THR A 233 8.36 3.08 10.01
C THR A 233 9.68 2.70 10.69
N GLY A 234 10.79 3.32 10.29
CA GLY A 234 12.13 3.03 10.79
C GLY A 234 12.48 1.54 10.86
N ALA A 235 12.86 1.06 12.05
CA ALA A 235 13.23 -0.35 12.24
C ALA A 235 12.09 -1.35 11.99
N GLY A 236 10.85 -0.88 11.88
CA GLY A 236 9.70 -1.70 11.51
C GLY A 236 9.60 -1.96 10.00
N THR A 237 10.31 -1.22 9.14
CA THR A 237 10.22 -1.39 7.68
C THR A 237 11.01 -2.60 7.19
N ILE A 238 12.12 -2.92 7.85
CA ILE A 238 12.98 -4.05 7.52
C ILE A 238 13.70 -4.58 8.77
N SER A 239 13.81 -5.90 8.90
CA SER A 239 14.47 -6.54 10.05
C SER A 239 15.06 -7.90 9.68
N ILE A 240 16.04 -8.38 10.46
CA ILE A 240 16.57 -9.73 10.35
C ILE A 240 16.23 -10.50 11.63
N LYS A 241 15.60 -11.66 11.49
CA LYS A 241 15.33 -12.59 12.61
C LYS A 241 15.63 -14.01 12.17
N ASN A 242 16.38 -14.76 12.98
CA ASN A 242 16.77 -16.15 12.70
C ASN A 242 17.34 -16.35 11.28
N HIS A 243 18.27 -15.48 10.89
CA HIS A 243 18.89 -15.46 9.55
C HIS A 243 17.95 -15.15 8.38
N MET A 244 16.68 -14.85 8.64
CA MET A 244 15.72 -14.44 7.62
C MET A 244 15.51 -12.93 7.66
N ILE A 245 15.57 -12.29 6.48
CA ILE A 245 15.19 -10.90 6.31
C ILE A 245 13.68 -10.77 6.08
N ARG A 246 13.05 -9.91 6.88
CA ARG A 246 11.64 -9.55 6.80
C ARG A 246 11.53 -8.12 6.30
N ILE A 247 10.79 -7.92 5.22
CA ILE A 247 10.69 -6.64 4.49
C ILE A 247 9.22 -6.22 4.42
N ASN A 248 8.86 -5.05 4.96
CA ASN A 248 7.59 -4.39 4.63
C ASN A 248 7.85 -3.45 3.46
N LEU A 249 7.83 -3.98 2.23
CA LEU A 249 8.36 -3.26 1.07
C LEU A 249 7.68 -1.90 0.83
N PRO A 250 6.35 -1.77 0.89
CA PRO A 250 5.72 -0.48 0.66
C PRO A 250 6.13 0.57 1.69
N SER A 251 6.20 0.17 2.96
CA SER A 251 6.66 0.99 4.07
C SER A 251 8.15 1.37 3.94
N LEU A 252 9.01 0.43 3.53
CA LEU A 252 10.44 0.65 3.30
C LEU A 252 10.69 1.73 2.24
N LEU A 253 9.84 1.77 1.21
CA LEU A 253 9.91 2.73 0.11
C LEU A 253 9.07 3.99 0.35
N ALA A 254 8.53 4.16 1.57
CA ALA A 254 7.64 5.27 1.94
C ALA A 254 6.45 5.47 0.99
N LEU A 255 5.95 4.39 0.40
CA LEU A 255 4.85 4.43 -0.56
C LEU A 255 3.52 4.68 0.14
N LYS A 256 2.57 5.26 -0.60
CA LYS A 256 1.20 5.54 -0.16
C LYS A 256 0.21 4.57 -0.79
N LYS A 257 -1.04 4.58 -0.31
CA LYS A 257 -2.09 3.71 -0.84
C LYS A 257 -2.40 3.96 -2.31
N LYS A 258 -2.32 5.23 -2.75
CA LYS A 258 -2.47 5.60 -4.17
C LYS A 258 -1.41 4.94 -5.05
N ASP A 259 -0.17 4.86 -4.57
CA ASP A 259 0.93 4.23 -5.31
C ASP A 259 0.69 2.72 -5.45
N MET A 260 0.19 2.09 -4.37
CA MET A 260 -0.19 0.67 -4.41
C MET A 260 -1.30 0.39 -5.43
N LYS A 261 -2.33 1.24 -5.48
CA LYS A 261 -3.40 1.14 -6.48
C LYS A 261 -2.88 1.33 -7.89
N TYR A 262 -2.01 2.32 -8.10
CA TYR A 262 -1.40 2.57 -9.40
C TYR A 262 -0.54 1.38 -9.88
N LEU A 263 0.35 0.88 -9.03
CA LEU A 263 1.23 -0.24 -9.35
C LEU A 263 0.46 -1.54 -9.59
N SER A 264 -0.49 -1.88 -8.72
CA SER A 264 -1.33 -3.07 -8.92
C SER A 264 -2.22 -2.96 -10.16
N GLY A 265 -2.69 -1.75 -10.50
CA GLY A 265 -3.47 -1.47 -11.71
C GLY A 265 -2.68 -1.64 -13.02
N ARG A 266 -1.35 -1.71 -12.99
CA ARG A 266 -0.53 -2.03 -14.18
C ARG A 266 -0.67 -3.49 -14.62
N ILE A 267 -1.20 -4.36 -13.76
CA ILE A 267 -1.42 -5.77 -14.08
C ILE A 267 -2.78 -5.90 -14.77
N VAL A 268 -2.77 -6.28 -16.05
CA VAL A 268 -3.99 -6.40 -16.87
C VAL A 268 -4.99 -7.36 -16.21
N GLY A 269 -6.22 -6.87 -16.01
CA GLY A 269 -7.32 -7.62 -15.41
C GLY A 269 -7.24 -7.75 -13.88
N TYR A 270 -6.33 -7.02 -13.22
CA TYR A 270 -6.36 -6.93 -11.76
C TYR A 270 -7.55 -6.10 -11.29
N GLU A 271 -8.33 -6.67 -10.38
CA GLU A 271 -9.39 -5.99 -9.65
C GLU A 271 -9.15 -6.13 -8.15
N SER A 272 -9.24 -5.03 -7.41
CA SER A 272 -9.13 -5.10 -5.95
C SER A 272 -10.31 -5.88 -5.35
N PRO A 273 -10.09 -6.80 -4.39
CA PRO A 273 -11.15 -7.56 -3.74
C PRO A 273 -12.08 -6.69 -2.85
N GLY A 274 -11.78 -5.40 -2.70
CA GLY A 274 -12.54 -4.46 -1.88
C GLY A 274 -12.08 -4.41 -0.42
N PHE A 275 -12.81 -3.67 0.40
CA PHE A 275 -12.47 -3.49 1.81
C PHE A 275 -13.04 -4.59 2.70
N GLY A 276 -12.19 -5.18 3.54
CA GLY A 276 -12.55 -6.16 4.56
C GLY A 276 -12.78 -7.58 4.04
N CYS A 277 -12.29 -8.58 4.79
CA CYS A 277 -12.59 -9.98 4.53
C CYS A 277 -14.02 -10.34 4.98
N PRO A 278 -14.61 -11.45 4.51
CA PRO A 278 -15.94 -11.89 4.93
C PRO A 278 -16.09 -12.00 6.45
N LEU A 279 -15.10 -12.58 7.15
CA LEU A 279 -15.12 -12.66 8.61
C LEU A 279 -15.28 -11.29 9.28
N LEU A 280 -14.55 -10.28 8.80
CA LEU A 280 -14.62 -8.94 9.37
C LEU A 280 -16.02 -8.34 9.19
N LYS A 281 -16.61 -8.52 8.01
CA LYS A 281 -17.97 -8.04 7.71
C LYS A 281 -19.00 -8.69 8.64
N GLU A 282 -18.87 -10.00 8.86
CA GLU A 282 -19.77 -10.73 9.75
C GLU A 282 -19.60 -10.30 11.22
N VAL A 283 -18.36 -10.09 11.67
CA VAL A 283 -18.09 -9.54 13.02
C VAL A 283 -18.66 -8.14 13.17
N HIS A 284 -18.59 -7.29 12.14
CA HIS A 284 -19.20 -5.96 12.17
C HIS A 284 -20.73 -6.00 12.22
N ARG A 285 -21.35 -7.01 11.59
CA ARG A 285 -22.79 -7.23 11.61
C ARG A 285 -23.26 -7.70 12.97
N LEU A 286 -22.61 -8.72 13.54
CA LEU A 286 -22.94 -9.30 14.84
C LEU A 286 -22.59 -8.37 16.01
N HIS A 287 -21.46 -7.64 15.89
CA HIS A 287 -20.92 -6.79 16.96
C HIS A 287 -20.59 -5.39 16.40
N PRO A 288 -21.58 -4.51 16.18
CA PRO A 288 -21.37 -3.19 15.57
C PRO A 288 -20.33 -2.30 16.26
N SER A 289 -20.15 -2.44 17.58
CA SER A 289 -19.09 -1.73 18.32
C SER A 289 -17.69 -2.04 17.80
N LYS A 290 -17.47 -3.20 17.16
CA LYS A 290 -16.19 -3.57 16.56
C LYS A 290 -15.85 -2.73 15.31
N LYS A 291 -16.84 -2.07 14.68
CA LYS A 291 -16.62 -1.13 13.55
C LYS A 291 -15.66 0.00 13.92
N PHE A 292 -15.73 0.50 15.17
CA PHE A 292 -14.86 1.58 15.64
C PHE A 292 -13.37 1.19 15.68
N PHE A 293 -13.04 -0.08 15.93
CA PHE A 293 -11.65 -0.54 15.88
C PHE A 293 -11.10 -0.52 14.45
N THR A 294 -11.94 -0.89 13.47
CA THR A 294 -11.58 -0.79 12.06
C THR A 294 -11.47 0.67 11.60
N ALA A 295 -12.41 1.52 12.02
CA ALA A 295 -12.37 2.95 11.72
C ALA A 295 -11.11 3.61 12.31
N HIS A 296 -10.76 3.27 13.55
CA HIS A 296 -9.54 3.74 14.19
C HIS A 296 -8.29 3.32 13.40
N ARG A 297 -8.24 2.11 12.83
CA ARG A 297 -7.15 1.70 11.93
C ARG A 297 -7.05 2.61 10.70
N VAL A 298 -8.18 2.91 10.05
CA VAL A 298 -8.21 3.82 8.90
C VAL A 298 -7.71 5.21 9.30
N LEU A 299 -8.17 5.75 10.43
CA LEU A 299 -7.73 7.05 10.94
C LEU A 299 -6.23 7.08 11.25
N ARG A 300 -5.66 5.98 11.75
CA ARG A 300 -4.20 5.85 11.94
C ARG A 300 -3.44 5.91 10.61
N GLU A 301 -3.95 5.26 9.56
CA GLU A 301 -3.35 5.29 8.22
C GLU A 301 -3.44 6.70 7.59
N VAL A 302 -4.54 7.42 7.81
CA VAL A 302 -4.67 8.84 7.41
C VAL A 302 -3.69 9.72 8.19
N ARG A 303 -3.64 9.60 9.52
CA ARG A 303 -2.71 10.36 10.38
C ARG A 303 -1.25 10.11 9.99
N ALA A 304 -0.92 8.88 9.58
CA ALA A 304 0.42 8.51 9.12
C ALA A 304 0.73 9.02 7.69
N GLY A 305 -0.21 9.67 7.00
CA GLY A 305 -0.03 10.16 5.63
C GLY A 305 0.05 9.03 4.58
N ILE A 306 -0.43 7.83 4.91
CA ILE A 306 -0.48 6.68 4.00
C ILE A 306 -1.75 6.72 3.14
N LEU A 307 -2.86 7.09 3.77
CA LEU A 307 -4.12 7.37 3.11
C LEU A 307 -4.33 8.88 3.01
N GLU A 308 -4.79 9.32 1.84
CA GLU A 308 -5.35 10.66 1.71
C GLU A 308 -6.71 10.75 2.45
N SER A 309 -7.10 11.93 2.90
CA SER A 309 -8.35 12.12 3.66
C SER A 309 -9.58 11.57 2.92
N ASN A 310 -9.63 11.70 1.59
CA ASN A 310 -10.72 11.16 0.78
C ASN A 310 -10.72 9.62 0.74
N GLU A 311 -9.54 8.98 0.70
CA GLU A 311 -9.44 7.51 0.76
C GLU A 311 -9.84 6.99 2.14
N GLY A 312 -9.45 7.72 3.19
CA GLY A 312 -9.90 7.47 4.56
C GLY A 312 -11.42 7.57 4.67
N LEU A 313 -12.02 8.65 4.13
CA LEU A 313 -13.46 8.85 4.13
C LEU A 313 -14.21 7.75 3.39
N VAL A 314 -13.74 7.34 2.20
CA VAL A 314 -14.35 6.22 1.45
C VAL A 314 -14.30 4.92 2.27
N SER A 315 -13.18 4.66 2.95
CA SER A 315 -13.03 3.47 3.78
C SER A 315 -13.95 3.51 5.01
N ILE A 316 -14.03 4.65 5.70
CA ILE A 316 -14.95 4.87 6.83
C ILE A 316 -16.41 4.70 6.38
N ARG A 317 -16.81 5.31 5.25
CA ARG A 317 -18.14 5.11 4.67
C ARG A 317 -18.42 3.65 4.34
N SER A 318 -17.42 2.87 3.90
CA SER A 318 -17.59 1.44 3.66
C SER A 318 -17.78 0.63 4.94
N ILE A 319 -17.19 1.06 6.07
CA ILE A 319 -17.32 0.40 7.38
C ILE A 319 -18.69 0.68 8.00
N PHE A 320 -19.15 1.93 7.90
CA PHE A 320 -20.41 2.42 8.47
C PHE A 320 -21.47 2.65 7.40
N ARG A 321 -21.46 1.90 6.28
CA ARG A 321 -22.58 2.00 5.34
C ARG A 321 -23.84 1.82 6.18
N PHE A 322 -24.66 2.87 6.18
CA PHE A 322 -25.98 2.87 6.80
C PHE A 322 -26.71 1.70 6.15
N GLU A 323 -26.79 0.60 6.87
CA GLU A 323 -27.82 -0.39 6.63
C GLU A 323 -29.08 0.39 6.95
N GLY A 324 -29.70 0.94 5.90
CA GLY A 324 -30.98 1.60 6.03
C GLY A 324 -31.95 0.59 6.63
N ASP A 325 -32.61 1.01 7.70
CA ASP A 325 -33.86 0.40 8.16
C ASP A 325 -34.89 0.35 7.02
#